data_AF-A0A093IG45-F1
#
_entry.id   AF-A0A093IG45-F1
#
_cell.length_a   1.000
_cell.length_b   1.000
_cell.length_c   1.000
_cell.angle_alpha   90.00
_cell.angle_beta   90.00
_cell.angle_gamma   90.00
#
_symmetry.space_group_name_H-M   'P 1'
#
loop_
_entity.id
_entity.type
_entity.pdbx_description
1 polymer ?
#
loop_
_entity_poly.entity_id
_entity_poly.type
_entity_poly.pdbx_seq_one_letter_code
_entity_poly.pdbx_strand_id
1 'polypeptide(L)'
;ETCTLFFKVFLDNPLQLIRGEVEVLDVNDNSPVFPKKEMVFEILETTAPSFRFPLESAQDADVGSNGLRNYSLGNNSHFSLALATEKGGAICAELVLDRQLDREEKTRDNLLLTAIDGGSPPRSGTVQIRILVLD
;
A
#
# COMPACT_ATOMS: atom_id res chain seq x y z
N GLU A 1 -5.88 -12.93 -10.81
CA GLU A 1 -5.43 -13.47 -12.11
C GLU A 1 -4.81 -14.84 -11.84
N THR A 2 -5.05 -15.85 -12.67
CA THR A 2 -4.54 -17.21 -12.45
C THR A 2 -3.22 -17.39 -13.20
N CYS A 3 -2.18 -17.82 -12.52
CA CYS A 3 -0.91 -18.17 -13.16
C CYS A 3 -0.95 -19.64 -13.58
N THR A 4 -1.03 -19.92 -14.89
CA THR A 4 -1.20 -21.28 -15.40
C THR A 4 -0.05 -21.65 -16.35
N LEU A 5 0.61 -22.76 -16.05
CA LEU A 5 1.66 -23.35 -16.87
C LEU A 5 1.10 -24.50 -17.70
N PHE A 6 1.15 -24.37 -19.03
CA PHE A 6 0.73 -25.42 -19.95
C PHE A 6 1.94 -26.27 -20.34
N PHE A 7 1.81 -27.59 -20.24
CA PHE A 7 2.90 -28.52 -20.59
C PHE A 7 2.40 -29.68 -21.45
N LYS A 8 3.36 -30.38 -22.05
CA LYS A 8 3.14 -31.52 -22.93
C LYS A 8 4.03 -32.68 -22.48
N VAL A 9 3.43 -33.84 -22.27
CA VAL A 9 4.15 -35.09 -21.97
C VAL A 9 4.10 -35.98 -23.20
N PHE A 10 5.26 -36.40 -23.66
CA PHE A 10 5.41 -37.36 -24.74
C PHE A 10 5.73 -38.73 -24.12
N LEU A 11 4.89 -39.72 -24.40
CA LEU A 11 5.13 -41.11 -24.04
C LEU A 11 5.60 -41.84 -25.29
N ASP A 12 6.69 -42.60 -25.16
CA ASP A 12 7.16 -43.48 -26.22
C ASP A 12 6.75 -44.92 -25.93
N ASN A 13 6.16 -45.59 -26.93
CA ASN A 13 5.56 -46.93 -26.89
C ASN A 13 4.45 -47.18 -25.85
N PRO A 14 3.16 -46.96 -26.21
CA PRO A 14 2.68 -46.40 -27.48
C PRO A 14 2.94 -44.89 -27.55
N LEU A 15 3.18 -44.38 -28.77
CA LEU A 15 3.32 -42.94 -28.99
C LEU A 15 2.04 -42.21 -28.56
N GLN A 16 2.14 -41.41 -27.50
CA GLN A 16 1.04 -40.59 -27.00
C GLN A 16 1.54 -39.19 -26.62
N LEU A 17 0.69 -38.18 -26.85
CA LEU A 17 0.90 -36.81 -26.42
C LEU A 17 -0.20 -36.42 -25.44
N ILE A 18 0.17 -36.17 -24.20
CA ILE A 18 -0.73 -35.70 -23.16
C ILE A 18 -0.48 -34.21 -22.95
N ARG A 19 -1.55 -33.42 -22.92
CA ARG A 19 -1.49 -31.99 -22.55
C ARG A 19 -1.96 -31.88 -21.11
N GLY A 20 -1.20 -31.15 -20.31
CA GLY A 20 -1.56 -30.84 -18.93
C GLY A 20 -1.43 -29.36 -18.64
N GLU A 21 -2.06 -28.95 -17.56
CA GLU A 21 -1.92 -27.62 -16.98
C GLU A 21 -1.57 -27.74 -15.50
N VAL A 22 -0.76 -26.81 -15.02
CA VAL A 22 -0.47 -26.63 -13.60
C VAL A 22 -0.86 -25.20 -13.25
N GLU A 23 -1.76 -25.05 -12.29
CA GLU A 23 -2.05 -23.76 -11.68
C GLU A 23 -1.02 -23.50 -10.58
N VAL A 24 -0.36 -22.34 -10.67
CA VAL A 24 0.56 -21.84 -9.66
C VAL A 24 -0.22 -20.91 -8.75
N LEU A 25 -0.39 -21.34 -7.50
CA LEU A 25 -1.04 -20.56 -6.46
C LEU A 25 -0.05 -19.59 -5.83
N ASP A 26 -0.53 -18.39 -5.55
CA ASP A 26 0.21 -17.35 -4.87
C ASP A 26 0.38 -17.67 -3.38
N VAL A 27 1.52 -17.27 -2.81
CA VAL A 27 1.85 -17.40 -1.38
C VAL A 27 2.28 -16.03 -0.88
N ASN A 28 1.94 -15.69 0.36
CA ASN A 28 2.26 -14.40 0.98
C ASN A 28 3.76 -14.24 1.32
N ASP A 29 4.62 -14.23 0.30
CA ASP A 29 6.08 -14.20 0.44
C ASP A 29 6.71 -12.82 0.23
N ASN A 30 5.94 -11.83 -0.21
CA ASN A 30 6.34 -10.43 -0.26
C ASN A 30 5.71 -9.63 0.89
N SER A 31 6.29 -8.48 1.21
CA SER A 31 5.70 -7.51 2.15
C SER A 31 5.40 -6.23 1.39
N PRO A 32 4.42 -5.43 1.79
CA PRO A 32 4.24 -4.09 1.24
C PRO A 32 5.51 -3.24 1.41
N VAL A 33 5.93 -2.52 0.38
CA VAL A 33 7.11 -1.64 0.39
C VAL A 33 6.78 -0.27 -0.19
N PHE A 34 7.18 0.79 0.51
CA PHE A 34 7.12 2.14 -0.03
C PHE A 34 8.36 2.43 -0.88
N PRO A 35 8.21 3.09 -2.06
CA PRO A 35 9.35 3.45 -2.91
C PRO A 35 10.38 4.36 -2.23
N LYS A 36 9.92 5.20 -1.31
CA LYS A 36 10.74 6.12 -0.52
C LYS A 36 10.67 5.76 0.96
N LYS A 37 11.75 6.06 1.68
CA LYS A 37 11.81 5.91 3.15
C LYS A 37 11.11 7.04 3.91
N GLU A 38 10.93 8.18 3.25
CA GLU A 38 10.29 9.37 3.81
C GLU A 38 9.49 10.11 2.74
N MET A 39 8.32 10.65 3.12
CA MET A 39 7.50 11.55 2.33
C MET A 39 7.46 12.90 3.02
N VAL A 40 7.83 13.98 2.31
CA VAL A 40 7.88 15.33 2.87
C VAL A 40 6.72 16.15 2.31
N PHE A 41 5.96 16.78 3.20
CA PHE A 41 4.88 17.70 2.87
C PHE A 41 5.16 19.06 3.49
N GLU A 42 5.01 20.11 2.70
CA GLU A 42 5.04 21.50 3.16
C GLU A 42 3.60 22.03 3.14
N ILE A 43 3.06 22.36 4.31
CA ILE A 43 1.66 22.71 4.48
C ILE A 43 1.58 24.08 5.16
N LEU A 44 0.85 25.02 4.54
CA LEU A 44 0.59 26.33 5.12
C LEU A 44 -0.27 26.18 6.39
N GLU A 45 0.03 26.92 7.46
CA GLU A 45 -0.79 26.92 8.67
C GLU A 45 -2.23 27.41 8.42
N THR A 46 -2.40 28.21 7.37
CA THR A 46 -3.70 28.70 6.89
C THR A 46 -4.50 27.65 6.11
N THR A 47 -3.96 26.44 5.93
CA THR A 47 -4.67 25.35 5.24
C THR A 47 -5.92 24.96 6.01
N ALA A 48 -7.06 24.99 5.33
CA ALA A 48 -8.34 24.65 5.93
C ALA A 48 -8.40 23.16 6.31
N PRO A 49 -9.06 22.81 7.44
CA PRO A 49 -9.42 21.44 7.73
C PRO A 49 -10.24 20.79 6.60
N SER A 50 -10.24 19.47 6.54
CA SER A 50 -10.76 18.61 5.47
C SER A 50 -9.96 18.63 4.17
N PHE A 51 -8.91 19.44 4.05
CA PHE A 51 -8.01 19.36 2.91
C PHE A 51 -7.32 18.00 2.86
N ARG A 52 -7.16 17.46 1.65
CA ARG A 52 -6.64 16.12 1.41
C ARG A 52 -5.35 16.15 0.62
N PHE A 53 -4.38 15.37 1.07
CA PHE A 53 -3.10 15.20 0.42
C PHE A 53 -2.98 13.75 -0.06
N PRO A 54 -2.82 13.50 -1.36
CA PRO A 54 -2.62 12.14 -1.85
C PRO A 54 -1.30 11.58 -1.32
N LEU A 55 -1.33 10.35 -0.83
CA LEU A 55 -0.14 9.63 -0.39
C LEU A 55 0.34 8.68 -1.49
N GLU A 56 1.66 8.54 -1.62
CA GLU A 56 2.25 7.56 -2.51
C GLU A 56 2.01 6.15 -1.94
N SER A 57 1.33 5.29 -2.71
CA SER A 57 0.97 3.95 -2.28
C SER A 57 2.19 3.04 -2.08
N ALA A 58 2.12 2.15 -1.09
CA ALA A 58 3.00 1.00 -1.01
C ALA A 58 2.75 0.04 -2.18
N GLN A 59 3.79 -0.68 -2.56
CA GLN A 59 3.77 -1.69 -3.61
C GLN A 59 3.92 -3.07 -2.95
N ASP A 60 3.11 -4.01 -3.39
CA ASP A 60 3.19 -5.41 -2.99
C ASP A 60 3.21 -6.25 -4.26
N ALA A 61 4.13 -7.20 -4.34
CA ALA A 61 4.27 -8.07 -5.50
C ALA A 61 3.28 -9.24 -5.46
N ASP A 62 2.70 -9.52 -4.28
CA ASP A 62 1.71 -10.57 -4.09
C ASP A 62 0.36 -10.17 -4.69
N VAL A 63 -0.44 -11.17 -5.06
CA VAL A 63 -1.69 -10.96 -5.80
C VAL A 63 -2.91 -11.34 -4.97
N GLY A 64 -4.07 -10.81 -5.34
CA GLY A 64 -5.33 -11.21 -4.72
C GLY A 64 -5.36 -10.87 -3.22
N SER A 65 -5.61 -11.86 -2.36
CA SER A 65 -5.71 -11.65 -0.91
C SER A 65 -4.38 -11.31 -0.26
N ASN A 66 -3.25 -11.78 -0.83
CA ASN A 66 -1.92 -11.59 -0.26
C ASN A 66 -1.33 -10.21 -0.59
N GLY A 67 -1.89 -9.49 -1.58
CA GLY A 67 -1.47 -8.11 -1.84
C GLY A 67 -1.92 -7.12 -0.76
N LEU A 68 -1.51 -5.86 -0.93
CA LEU A 68 -1.88 -4.73 -0.07
C LEU A 68 -3.39 -4.62 0.17
N ARG A 69 -3.81 -4.57 1.45
CA ARG A 69 -5.22 -4.49 1.87
C ARG A 69 -5.60 -3.32 2.74
N ASN A 70 -4.65 -2.68 3.41
CA ASN A 70 -4.99 -1.59 4.30
C ASN A 70 -3.83 -0.63 4.53
N TYR A 71 -4.18 0.55 5.03
CA TYR A 71 -3.22 1.48 5.63
C TYR A 71 -3.67 1.89 7.02
N SER A 72 -2.70 2.17 7.89
CA SER A 72 -2.92 2.81 9.18
C SER A 72 -1.93 3.94 9.39
N LEU A 73 -2.37 4.96 10.13
CA LEU A 73 -1.55 6.11 10.50
C LEU A 73 -1.26 6.05 11.98
N GLY A 74 -0.01 6.37 12.34
CA GLY A 74 0.39 6.54 13.71
C GLY A 74 -0.48 7.56 14.44
N ASN A 75 -0.63 7.37 15.75
CA ASN A 75 -1.45 8.25 16.58
C ASN A 75 -0.96 9.70 16.50
N ASN A 76 -1.87 10.62 16.20
CA ASN A 76 -1.58 12.04 16.06
C ASN A 76 -2.86 12.87 16.27
N SER A 77 -2.74 14.21 16.37
CA SER A 77 -3.85 15.12 16.71
C SER A 77 -4.43 15.91 15.53
N HIS A 78 -3.76 15.95 14.38
CA HIS A 78 -4.10 16.85 13.28
C HIS A 78 -4.54 16.13 12.01
N PHE A 79 -4.26 14.84 11.86
CA PHE A 79 -4.43 14.12 10.60
C PHE A 79 -5.10 12.76 10.78
N SER A 80 -5.93 12.43 9.80
CA SER A 80 -6.52 11.10 9.60
C SER A 80 -6.21 10.55 8.20
N LEU A 81 -6.59 9.30 7.94
CA LEU A 81 -6.51 8.70 6.61
C LEU A 81 -7.90 8.52 6.03
N ALA A 82 -8.06 8.94 4.78
CA ALA A 82 -9.16 8.49 3.93
C ALA A 82 -8.62 7.43 2.98
N LEU A 83 -9.28 6.27 2.95
CA LEU A 83 -8.95 5.18 2.04
C LEU A 83 -9.95 5.12 0.91
N ALA A 84 -9.45 4.93 -0.31
CA ALA A 84 -10.25 4.72 -1.49
C ALA A 84 -9.77 3.45 -2.21
N THR A 85 -10.71 2.67 -2.73
CA THR A 85 -10.43 1.52 -3.57
C THR A 85 -10.69 1.91 -5.02
N GLU A 86 -9.64 1.85 -5.85
CA GLU A 86 -9.75 2.12 -7.27
C GLU A 86 -10.41 0.95 -8.02
N LYS A 87 -10.78 1.18 -9.29
CA LYS A 87 -11.47 0.20 -10.14
C LYS A 87 -10.67 -1.07 -10.47
N GLY A 88 -9.44 -1.21 -9.97
CA GLY A 88 -8.62 -2.42 -10.06
C GLY A 88 -8.40 -3.14 -8.72
N GLY A 89 -9.06 -2.71 -7.64
CA GLY A 89 -8.82 -3.24 -6.29
C GLY A 89 -7.59 -2.65 -5.59
N ALA A 90 -6.83 -1.79 -6.27
CA ALA A 90 -5.76 -1.02 -5.67
C ALA A 90 -6.31 -0.07 -4.60
N ILE A 91 -5.60 0.03 -3.47
CA ILE A 91 -5.99 0.88 -2.35
C ILE A 91 -5.09 2.11 -2.34
N CYS A 92 -5.72 3.27 -2.39
CA CYS A 92 -5.09 4.57 -2.28
C CYS A 92 -5.42 5.17 -0.91
N ALA A 93 -4.44 5.87 -0.35
CA ALA A 93 -4.59 6.59 0.90
C ALA A 93 -4.43 8.09 0.65
N GLU A 94 -5.30 8.88 1.27
CA GLU A 94 -5.17 10.33 1.33
C GLU A 94 -5.00 10.73 2.79
N LEU A 95 -4.02 11.57 3.07
CA LEU A 95 -3.87 12.22 4.37
C LEU A 95 -4.88 13.37 4.46
N VAL A 96 -5.73 13.37 5.48
CA VAL A 96 -6.75 14.39 5.67
C VAL A 96 -6.37 15.25 6.86
N LEU A 97 -6.36 16.56 6.69
CA LEU A 97 -6.13 17.51 7.79
C LEU A 97 -7.44 17.69 8.59
N ASP A 98 -7.50 17.20 9.81
CA ASP A 98 -8.70 17.30 10.66
C ASP A 98 -8.74 18.58 11.49
N ARG A 99 -7.56 19.13 11.82
CA ARG A 99 -7.43 20.36 12.63
C ARG A 99 -6.43 21.29 11.97
N GLN A 100 -6.68 22.58 12.08
CA GLN A 100 -5.76 23.60 11.57
C GLN A 100 -4.39 23.44 12.22
N LEU A 101 -3.34 23.76 11.45
CA LEU A 101 -1.97 23.76 11.93
C LEU A 101 -1.65 25.15 12.50
N ASP A 102 -0.69 25.19 13.41
CA ASP A 102 -0.18 26.41 14.03
C ASP A 102 1.35 26.28 14.04
N ARG A 103 2.02 27.15 13.28
CA ARG A 103 3.46 27.08 13.12
C ARG A 103 4.19 27.51 14.40
N GLU A 104 3.64 28.47 15.15
CA GLU A 104 4.15 28.92 16.44
C GLU A 104 4.07 27.82 17.50
N GLU A 105 3.02 26.98 17.46
CA GLU A 105 2.90 25.80 18.32
C GLU A 105 3.87 24.70 17.89
N LYS A 106 3.83 24.32 16.61
CA LYS A 106 4.58 23.16 16.11
C LYS A 106 4.98 23.32 14.63
N THR A 107 6.24 23.69 14.42
CA THR A 107 6.84 23.87 13.07
C THR A 107 6.99 22.59 12.24
N ARG A 108 6.97 21.41 12.87
CA ARG A 108 7.15 20.12 12.16
C ARG A 108 6.44 18.98 12.87
N ASP A 109 5.90 18.06 12.08
CA ASP A 109 5.32 16.81 12.57
C ASP A 109 5.88 15.59 11.84
N ASN A 110 5.98 14.47 12.54
CA ASN A 110 6.43 13.20 11.96
C ASN A 110 5.37 12.14 12.24
N LEU A 111 4.78 11.60 11.18
CA LEU A 111 3.78 10.55 11.24
C LEU A 111 4.35 9.26 10.66
N LEU A 112 3.92 8.12 11.21
CA LEU A 112 4.26 6.81 10.67
C LEU A 112 3.08 6.27 9.88
N LEU A 113 3.23 6.09 8.57
CA LEU A 113 2.26 5.40 7.74
C LEU A 113 2.65 3.93 7.64
N THR A 114 1.69 3.03 7.87
CA THR A 114 1.88 1.58 7.80
C THR A 114 0.94 1.00 6.74
N ALA A 115 1.51 0.30 5.77
CA ALA A 115 0.81 -0.50 4.78
C ALA A 115 0.72 -1.95 5.28
N ILE A 116 -0.43 -2.60 5.12
CA ILE A 116 -0.71 -3.94 5.63
C ILE A 116 -1.32 -4.78 4.50
N ASP A 117 -0.76 -5.97 4.27
CA ASP A 117 -1.31 -6.94 3.33
C ASP A 117 -2.55 -7.67 3.89
N GLY A 118 -3.13 -8.57 3.10
CA GLY A 118 -4.24 -9.42 3.54
C GLY A 118 -3.85 -10.86 3.87
N GLY A 119 -2.56 -11.16 3.97
CA GLY A 119 -2.06 -12.50 4.25
C GLY A 119 -2.35 -12.98 5.67
N SER A 120 -2.06 -14.25 5.93
CA SER A 120 -2.17 -14.86 7.26
C SER A 120 -0.91 -15.68 7.58
N PRO A 121 -0.01 -15.18 8.45
CA PRO A 121 -0.08 -13.89 9.14
C PRO A 121 0.08 -12.69 8.19
N PRO A 122 -0.49 -11.53 8.53
CA PRO A 122 -0.33 -10.33 7.72
C PRO A 122 1.09 -9.79 7.82
N ARG A 123 1.61 -9.23 6.73
CA ARG A 123 2.89 -8.53 6.67
C ARG A 123 2.67 -7.05 6.44
N SER A 124 3.69 -6.26 6.77
CA SER A 124 3.56 -4.80 6.76
C SER A 124 4.83 -4.12 6.28
N GLY A 125 4.64 -2.93 5.72
CA GLY A 125 5.67 -1.97 5.38
C GLY A 125 5.37 -0.62 5.98
N THR A 126 6.40 0.18 6.26
CA THR A 126 6.23 1.49 6.89
C THR A 126 7.02 2.58 6.19
N VAL A 127 6.50 3.80 6.24
CA VAL A 127 7.19 5.01 5.74
C VAL A 127 6.95 6.18 6.70
N GLN A 128 7.96 7.03 6.85
CA GLN A 128 7.84 8.26 7.63
C GLN A 128 7.21 9.35 6.76
N ILE A 129 6.21 10.05 7.29
CA ILE A 129 5.65 11.27 6.70
C ILE A 129 6.14 12.43 7.55
N ARG A 130 6.93 13.33 6.94
CA ARG A 130 7.42 14.55 7.57
C ARG A 130 6.60 15.72 7.06
N ILE A 131 5.94 16.41 7.97
CA ILE A 131 5.18 17.63 7.69
C ILE A 131 5.98 18.82 8.18
N LEU A 132 6.16 19.81 7.31
CA LEU A 132 6.76 21.10 7.60
C LEU A 132 5.65 22.14 7.52
N VAL A 133 5.41 22.84 8.64
CA VAL A 133 4.39 23.89 8.70
C VAL A 133 5.00 25.19 8.20
N LEU A 134 4.41 25.73 7.14
CA LEU A 134 4.77 27.00 6.53
C LEU A 134 3.88 28.12 7.07
N ASP A 135 4.42 29.33 7.02
CA ASP A 135 3.72 30.60 7.32
C ASP A 135 2.62 30.89 6.28
#